data_AF-A0A182TCS7-F1
#
_entry.id   AF-A0A182TCS7-F1
#
_cell.length_a   1.000
_cell.length_b   1.000
_cell.length_c   1.000
_cell.angle_alpha   90.00
_cell.angle_beta   90.00
_cell.angle_gamma   90.00
#
_symmetry.space_group_name_H-M   'P 1'
#
loop_
_entity.id
_entity.type
_entity.pdbx_description
1 polymer ?
#
loop_
_entity_poly.entity_id
_entity_poly.type
_entity_poly.pdbx_seq_one_letter_code
_entity_poly.pdbx_strand_id
1 'polypeptide(L)' 'MDIMASNLQQQRAITEQLRREAAIQRITVSQAVADIVKYVTEHQAEDCLLVGFSSQKVNPFREKSSCSIL' A
#
# COMPACT_ATOMS: atom_id res chain seq x y z
N MET A 1 -10.53 0.18 44.77
CA MET A 1 -11.75 -0.11 43.98
C MET A 1 -11.67 0.51 42.59
N ASP A 2 -11.04 1.68 42.43
CA ASP A 2 -10.95 2.43 41.17
C ASP A 2 -10.16 1.73 40.06
N ILE A 3 -9.08 1.01 40.41
CA ILE A 3 -8.27 0.24 39.44
C ILE A 3 -9.11 -0.87 38.79
N MET A 4 -10.02 -1.50 39.54
CA MET A 4 -10.87 -2.57 39.02
C MET A 4 -11.96 -2.03 38.09
N ALA A 5 -12.49 -0.84 38.40
CA ALA A 5 -13.46 -0.14 37.54
C ALA A 5 -12.82 0.36 36.23
N SER A 6 -11.58 0.88 36.28
CA SER A 6 -10.83 1.32 35.11
C SER A 6 -10.51 0.16 34.16
N ASN A 7 -10.05 -0.98 34.70
CA ASN A 7 -9.81 -2.19 33.91
C ASN A 7 -11.09 -2.71 33.24
N LEU A 8 -12.22 -2.71 33.94
CA LEU A 8 -13.50 -3.12 33.37
C LEU A 8 -13.94 -2.21 32.23
N GLN A 9 -13.76 -0.89 32.36
CA GLN A 9 -14.08 0.07 31.31
C GLN A 9 -13.19 -0.14 30.07
N GLN A 10 -11.90 -0.39 30.25
CA GLN A 10 -10.99 -0.70 29.16
C GLN A 10 -11.41 -1.98 28.43
N GLN A 11 -11.76 -3.05 29.17
CA GLN A 11 -12.22 -4.30 28.57
C GLN A 11 -13.52 -4.14 27.78
N ARG A 12 -14.44 -3.29 28.25
CA ARG A 12 -15.66 -2.94 27.50
C ARG A 12 -15.33 -2.23 26.19
N ALA A 13 -14.40 -1.26 26.22
CA ALA A 13 -13.97 -0.54 25.02
C ALA A 13 -13.31 -1.49 24.00
N ILE A 14 -12.43 -2.39 24.44
CA ILE A 14 -11.81 -3.40 23.57
C ILE A 14 -12.88 -4.33 22.98
N THR A 15 -13.83 -4.79 23.79
CA THR A 15 -14.91 -5.65 23.32
C THR A 15 -15.75 -4.96 22.26
N GLU A 16 -16.04 -3.67 22.44
CA GLU A 16 -16.78 -2.88 21.46
C GLU A 16 -15.99 -2.72 20.15
N GLN A 17 -14.69 -2.45 20.23
CA GLN A 17 -13.80 -2.41 19.06
C GLN A 17 -13.81 -3.74 18.31
N LEU A 18 -13.61 -4.86 19.00
CA LEU A 18 -13.58 -6.19 18.39
C LEU A 18 -14.91 -6.54 17.71
N ARG A 19 -16.05 -6.14 18.29
CA ARG A 19 -17.36 -6.32 17.65
C ARG A 19 -17.48 -5.54 16.35
N ARG A 20 -16.96 -4.31 16.30
CA ARG A 20 -16.92 -3.51 15.06
C ARG A 20 -16.03 -4.16 14.01
N GLU A 21 -14.83 -4.62 14.39
CA GLU A 21 -13.91 -5.30 13.47
C GLU A 21 -14.46 -6.63 12.94
N ALA A 22 -15.15 -7.40 13.79
CA ALA A 22 -15.79 -8.65 13.40
C ALA A 22 -16.96 -8.45 12.43
N ALA A 23 -17.62 -7.28 12.48
CA ALA A 23 -18.75 -6.95 11.59
C ALA A 23 -18.30 -6.50 10.18
N ILE A 24 -16.99 -6.32 9.94
CA ILE A 24 -16.47 -5.93 8.63
C ILE A 24 -16.71 -7.06 7.63
N GLN A 25 -17.45 -6.75 6.57
CA GLN A 25 -17.66 -7.66 5.46
C GLN A 25 -16.36 -7.84 4.67
N ARG A 26 -15.92 -9.09 4.54
CA ARG A 26 -14.69 -9.44 3.80
C ARG A 26 -15.05 -10.01 2.44
N ILE A 27 -14.20 -9.75 1.46
CA ILE A 27 -14.21 -10.46 0.17
C ILE A 27 -13.38 -11.74 0.26
N THR A 28 -13.56 -12.65 -0.70
CA THR A 28 -12.72 -13.85 -0.78
C THR A 28 -11.29 -13.48 -1.14
N VAL A 29 -10.33 -14.23 -0.63
CA VAL A 29 -8.91 -13.99 -0.91
C VAL A 29 -8.64 -14.12 -2.42
N SER A 30 -9.30 -15.06 -3.10
CA SER A 30 -9.19 -15.21 -4.55
C SER A 30 -9.61 -13.95 -5.32
N GLN A 31 -10.68 -13.28 -4.89
CA GLN A 31 -11.13 -12.03 -5.51
C GLN A 31 -10.12 -10.91 -5.25
N ALA A 32 -9.67 -10.74 -4.00
CA ALA A 32 -8.69 -9.72 -3.64
C ALA A 32 -7.39 -9.88 -4.45
N VAL A 33 -6.90 -11.11 -4.62
CA VAL A 33 -5.71 -11.40 -5.41
C VAL A 33 -5.93 -11.09 -6.89
N ALA A 34 -7.09 -11.44 -7.45
CA ALA A 34 -7.42 -11.11 -8.84
C ALA A 34 -7.43 -9.59 -9.08
N ASP A 35 -7.98 -8.82 -8.15
CA ASP A 35 -8.02 -7.36 -8.23
C ASP A 35 -6.62 -6.74 -8.14
N ILE A 36 -5.76 -7.26 -7.25
CA ILE A 36 -4.36 -6.83 -7.15
C ILE A 36 -3.60 -7.14 -8.45
N VAL A 37 -3.73 -8.36 -8.97
CA VAL A 37 -3.06 -8.76 -10.22
C VAL A 37 -3.53 -7.90 -11.39
N LYS A 38 -4.83 -7.62 -11.47
CA LYS A 38 -5.40 -6.74 -12.49
C LYS A 38 -4.79 -5.35 -12.41
N TYR A 39 -4.79 -4.74 -11.22
CA TYR A 39 -4.25 -3.40 -11.01
C TYR A 39 -2.77 -3.32 -11.42
N VAL A 40 -1.95 -4.28 -10.98
CA VAL A 40 -0.53 -4.34 -11.36
C VAL A 40 -0.39 -4.50 -12.87
N THR A 41 -1.15 -5.39 -13.50
CA THR A 41 -1.07 -5.64 -14.96
C THR A 41 -1.43 -4.41 -15.78
N GLU A 42 -2.41 -3.62 -15.31
CA GLU A 42 -2.85 -2.38 -15.97
C GLU A 42 -1.80 -1.27 -15.87
N HIS A 43 -1.06 -1.17 -14.77
CA HIS A 43 -0.15 -0.05 -14.49
C HIS A 43 1.34 -0.38 -14.68
N GLN A 44 1.71 -1.66 -14.82
CA GLN A 44 3.10 -2.10 -14.91
C GLN A 44 3.88 -1.44 -16.07
N ALA A 45 3.21 -1.05 -17.15
CA ALA A 45 3.84 -0.40 -18.30
C ALA A 45 4.23 1.06 -18.01
N GLU A 46 3.63 1.68 -17.00
CA GLU A 46 3.94 3.05 -16.56
C GLU A 46 5.03 3.04 -15.48
N ASP A 47 5.29 1.89 -14.87
CA ASP A 47 6.32 1.72 -13.86
C ASP A 47 7.72 1.73 -14.49
N CYS A 48 8.36 2.89 -14.45
CA CYS A 48 9.72 3.10 -14.96
C CYS A 48 10.78 2.24 -14.24
N LEU A 49 10.51 1.70 -13.05
CA LEU A 49 11.42 0.78 -12.36
C LEU A 49 11.29 -0.66 -12.88
N LEU A 50 10.14 -1.01 -13.44
CA LEU A 50 9.90 -2.32 -14.03
C LEU A 50 10.29 -2.38 -15.51
N VAL A 51 9.78 -1.46 -16.32
CA VAL A 51 10.00 -1.46 -17.78
C VAL A 51 11.19 -0.58 -18.20
N GLY A 52 11.74 0.21 -17.29
CA GLY A 52 12.75 1.22 -17.61
C GLY A 52 12.15 2.48 -18.20
N PHE A 53 12.97 3.52 -18.31
CA PHE A 53 12.57 4.75 -18.97
C PHE A 53 12.56 4.57 -20.49
N SER A 54 11.53 5.10 -21.17
CA SER A 54 11.41 5.06 -22.64
C SER A 54 12.57 5.75 -23.37
N SER A 55 13.24 6.69 -22.71
CA SER A 55 14.50 7.26 -23.15
C SER A 55 15.32 7.69 -21.93
N GLN A 56 16.64 7.66 -22.05
CA GLN A 56 17.52 8.21 -21.03
C GLN A 56 17.20 9.69 -20.73
N LYS A 57 16.68 10.46 -21.70
CA LYS A 57 16.31 11.86 -21.52
C LYS A 57 15.12 12.10 -20.56
N VAL A 58 14.23 11.13 -20.41
CA VAL A 58 13.08 11.24 -19.49
C VAL A 58 13.40 10.75 -18.09
N ASN A 59 14.54 10.08 -17.89
CA ASN A 59 15.04 9.75 -16.56
C ASN A 59 15.58 11.01 -15.86
N PRO A 60 14.96 11.50 -14.78
CA PRO A 60 15.42 12.68 -14.05
C PRO A 60 16.83 12.50 -13.45
N PHE A 61 17.24 11.25 -13.23
CA PHE A 61 18.53 10.87 -12.65
C PHE A 61 19.57 10.47 -13.70
N ARG A 62 19.30 10.71 -14.98
CA ARG A 62 20.28 10.42 -16.04
C ARG A 62 21.56 11.23 -15.84
N GLU A 63 22.71 10.59 -16.01
CA GLU A 63 23.97 11.32 -16.15
C GLU A 63 23.89 12.32 -17.31
N LYS A 64 24.29 13.56 -17.03
CA LYS A 64 24.45 14.59 -18.06
C LYS A 64 25.69 14.23 -18.86
N SER A 65 25.54 14.07 -20.16
CA SER A 65 26.69 13.92 -21.07
C SER A 65 27.58 15.16 -20.93
N SER A 66 28.83 14.96 -20.52
CA SER A 66 29.83 16.02 -20.49
C SER A 66 30.05 16.52 -21.91
N CYS A 67 29.73 17.78 -22.17
CA CYS A 67 30.13 18.42 -23.43
C CYS A 67 31.63 18.71 -23.32
N SER A 68 32.45 17.89 -23.98
CA SER A 68 33.85 18.23 -24.23
C SER A 68 33.88 19.17 -25.42
N ILE A 69 34.10 20.46 -25.18
CA ILE A 69 34.46 21.41 -26.24
C ILE A 69 35.91 21.09 -26.63
N LEU A 70 36.13 20.68 -27.88
CA LEU A 70 37.44 20.52 -28.50
C LEU A 70 37.88 21.82 -29.16
#